data_AF-A0A8J6LJR2-F1
#
_entry.id   AF-A0A8J6LJR2-F1
#
_cell.length_a   1.000
_cell.length_b   1.000
_cell.length_c   1.000
_cell.angle_alpha   90.00
_cell.angle_beta   90.00
_cell.angle_gamma   90.00
#
_symmetry.space_group_name_H-M   'P 1'
#
loop_
_entity.id
_entity.type
_entity.pdbx_description
1 polymer ?
#
loop_
_entity_poly.entity_id
_entity_poly.type
_entity_poly.pdbx_seq_one_letter_code
_entity_poly.pdbx_strand_id
1 'polypeptide(L)'
;MPRESSKCREWEKERRNRLNEAFTTLCKLLPCYDPSINTSKIDILRNAATYIEELQTKIKSLMSENNDDSAQKVKREEFRKLQERIKRLLSKNEQLSSLLRDAKITIPPGCAIVRKFKNPLYWSNRILPEQAKILQKRELESEGK
;
A
#
# COMPACT_ATOMS: atom_id res chain seq x y z
N MET A 1 1.68 21.04 -67.70
CA MET A 1 2.13 21.71 -66.46
C MET A 1 1.87 20.79 -65.27
N PRO A 2 2.89 20.32 -64.53
CA PRO A 2 2.66 19.56 -63.30
C PRO A 2 2.08 20.48 -62.22
N ARG A 3 0.97 20.08 -61.57
CA ARG A 3 0.30 20.89 -60.54
C ARG A 3 1.17 20.96 -59.27
N GLU A 4 1.24 22.16 -58.67
CA GLU A 4 1.81 22.51 -57.34
C GLU A 4 1.22 21.72 -56.13
N SER A 5 0.42 20.70 -56.40
CA SER A 5 -0.27 19.82 -55.47
C SER A 5 0.62 19.01 -54.52
N SER A 6 1.92 18.88 -54.80
CA SER A 6 2.84 18.03 -54.03
C SER A 6 3.00 18.53 -52.59
N LYS A 7 3.16 19.86 -52.40
CA LYS A 7 3.38 20.46 -51.07
C LYS A 7 2.13 20.36 -50.18
N CYS A 8 0.94 20.59 -50.74
CA CYS A 8 -0.32 20.40 -50.02
C CYS A 8 -0.56 18.94 -49.65
N ARG A 9 -0.20 18.00 -50.55
CA ARG A 9 -0.34 16.56 -50.31
C ARG A 9 0.61 16.06 -49.23
N GLU A 10 1.86 16.53 -49.24
CA GLU A 10 2.85 16.22 -48.20
C GLU A 10 2.41 16.78 -46.84
N TRP A 11 1.91 18.02 -46.81
CA TRP A 11 1.38 18.63 -45.59
C TRP A 11 0.20 17.83 -45.00
N GLU A 12 -0.77 17.42 -45.82
CA GLU A 12 -1.91 16.63 -45.31
C GLU A 12 -1.48 15.20 -44.90
N LYS A 13 -0.47 14.62 -45.56
CA LYS A 13 0.13 13.36 -45.11
C LYS A 13 0.74 13.53 -43.72
N GLU A 14 1.54 14.57 -43.52
CA GLU A 14 2.19 14.86 -42.25
C GLU A 14 1.17 15.16 -41.14
N ARG A 15 0.13 15.94 -41.45
CA ARG A 15 -0.98 16.19 -40.51
C ARG A 15 -1.66 14.89 -40.08
N ARG A 16 -1.94 13.98 -41.01
CA ARG A 16 -2.54 12.67 -40.70
C ARG A 16 -1.61 11.77 -39.90
N ASN A 17 -0.31 11.79 -40.18
CA ASN A 17 0.69 11.06 -39.39
C ASN A 17 0.67 11.51 -37.94
N ARG A 18 0.80 12.83 -37.68
CA ARG A 18 0.71 13.40 -36.33
C ARG A 18 -0.58 13.03 -35.61
N LEU A 19 -1.72 13.04 -36.31
CA LEU A 19 -3.00 12.64 -35.74
C LEU A 19 -2.99 11.16 -35.35
N ASN A 20 -2.48 10.28 -36.21
CA ASN A 20 -2.39 8.85 -35.92
C ASN A 20 -1.45 8.59 -34.75
N GLU A 21 -0.32 9.29 -34.66
CA GLU A 21 0.60 9.22 -33.53
C GLU A 21 -0.09 9.62 -32.22
N ALA A 22 -0.87 10.70 -32.22
CA ALA A 22 -1.69 11.10 -31.07
C ALA A 22 -2.69 10.00 -30.65
N PHE A 23 -3.34 9.33 -31.61
CA PHE A 23 -4.21 8.19 -31.29
C PHE A 23 -3.45 7.02 -30.69
N THR A 24 -2.26 6.68 -31.23
CA THR A 24 -1.44 5.59 -30.69
C THR A 24 -0.90 5.88 -29.29
N THR A 25 -0.52 7.13 -29.01
CA THR A 25 -0.07 7.53 -27.67
C THR A 25 -1.22 7.53 -26.69
N LEU A 26 -2.39 8.04 -27.07
CA LEU A 26 -3.59 7.99 -26.24
C LEU A 26 -4.00 6.55 -25.92
N CYS A 27 -4.01 5.66 -26.91
CA CYS A 27 -4.37 4.25 -26.74
C CYS A 27 -3.48 3.55 -25.70
N LYS A 28 -2.17 3.83 -25.69
CA LYS A 28 -1.21 3.28 -24.72
C LYS A 28 -1.45 3.73 -23.27
N LEU A 29 -2.14 4.85 -23.06
CA LEU A 29 -2.47 5.38 -21.73
C LEU A 29 -3.77 4.80 -21.17
N LEU A 30 -4.58 4.14 -22.00
CA LEU A 30 -5.85 3.59 -21.59
C LEU A 30 -5.67 2.29 -20.79
N PRO A 31 -6.60 2.00 -19.85
CA PRO A 31 -6.67 0.70 -19.21
C PRO A 31 -6.78 -0.41 -20.27
N CYS A 32 -6.21 -1.58 -19.97
CA CYS A 32 -6.29 -2.75 -20.83
C CYS A 32 -5.69 -2.56 -22.24
N TYR A 33 -4.73 -1.63 -22.42
CA TYR A 33 -3.98 -1.53 -23.65
C TYR A 33 -3.28 -2.85 -23.98
N ASP A 34 -3.58 -3.39 -25.15
CA ASP A 34 -2.94 -4.58 -25.71
C ASP A 34 -2.29 -4.22 -27.06
N PRO A 35 -0.96 -4.30 -27.20
CA PRO A 35 -0.28 -4.00 -28.45
C PRO A 35 -0.62 -4.96 -29.59
N SER A 36 -1.22 -6.12 -29.30
CA SER A 36 -1.66 -7.09 -30.30
C SER A 36 -3.06 -6.78 -30.86
N ILE A 37 -3.82 -5.91 -30.21
CA ILE A 37 -5.20 -5.57 -30.59
C ILE A 37 -5.21 -4.21 -31.28
N ASN A 38 -5.68 -4.18 -32.53
CA ASN A 38 -5.89 -2.92 -33.23
C ASN A 38 -7.19 -2.25 -32.76
N THR A 39 -7.07 -1.31 -31.83
CA THR A 39 -8.21 -0.57 -31.29
C THR A 39 -8.64 0.55 -32.24
N SER A 40 -9.94 0.66 -32.51
CA SER A 40 -10.45 1.69 -33.43
C SER A 40 -10.30 3.10 -32.83
N LYS A 41 -10.17 4.11 -33.69
CA LYS A 41 -10.10 5.52 -33.24
C LYS A 41 -11.31 5.94 -32.42
N ILE A 42 -12.49 5.44 -32.76
CA ILE A 42 -13.74 5.75 -32.05
C ILE A 42 -13.69 5.14 -30.64
N ASP A 43 -13.25 3.89 -30.53
CA ASP A 43 -13.13 3.22 -29.24
C ASP A 43 -12.06 3.87 -28.36
N ILE A 44 -10.93 4.28 -28.94
CA ILE A 44 -9.89 5.06 -28.22
C ILE A 44 -10.51 6.33 -27.61
N LEU A 45 -11.31 7.09 -28.37
CA LEU A 45 -11.95 8.30 -27.85
C LEU A 45 -12.98 7.99 -26.78
N ARG A 46 -13.82 6.98 -26.99
CA ARG A 46 -14.85 6.59 -26.03
C ARG A 46 -14.23 6.14 -24.70
N ASN A 47 -13.25 5.26 -24.77
CA ASN A 47 -12.55 4.73 -23.60
C ASN A 47 -11.77 5.83 -22.88
N ALA A 48 -11.16 6.76 -23.62
CA ALA A 48 -10.49 7.92 -23.03
C ALA A 48 -11.46 8.82 -22.26
N ALA A 49 -12.63 9.13 -22.85
CA ALA A 49 -13.64 9.96 -22.21
C ALA A 49 -14.14 9.31 -20.91
N THR A 50 -14.52 8.04 -20.98
CA THR A 50 -14.96 7.28 -19.79
C THR A 50 -13.87 7.21 -18.72
N TYR A 51 -12.63 6.93 -19.12
CA TYR A 51 -11.53 6.82 -18.16
C TYR A 51 -11.18 8.16 -17.50
N ILE A 52 -11.31 9.28 -18.20
CA ILE A 52 -11.15 10.61 -17.60
C ILE A 52 -12.22 10.84 -16.52
N GLU A 53 -13.48 10.46 -16.76
CA GLU A 53 -14.55 10.57 -15.77
C GLU A 53 -14.29 9.68 -14.54
N GLU A 54 -13.83 8.44 -14.77
CA GLU A 54 -13.43 7.51 -13.70
C GLU A 54 -12.28 8.07 -12.86
N LEU A 55 -11.25 8.64 -13.49
CA LEU A 55 -10.14 9.26 -12.77
C LEU A 55 -10.60 10.48 -11.97
N GLN A 56 -11.47 11.31 -12.52
CA GLN A 56 -12.02 12.47 -11.82
C GLN A 56 -12.86 12.07 -10.61
N THR A 57 -13.71 11.04 -10.74
CA THR A 57 -14.50 10.52 -9.62
C THR A 57 -13.61 9.92 -8.53
N LYS A 58 -12.57 9.16 -8.92
CA LYS A 58 -11.58 8.61 -7.98
C LYS A 58 -10.82 9.70 -7.23
N ILE A 59 -10.41 10.77 -7.91
CA ILE A 59 -9.77 11.93 -7.26
C ILE A 59 -10.72 12.57 -6.25
N LYS A 60 -11.98 12.80 -6.61
CA LYS A 60 -12.98 13.37 -5.68
C LYS A 60 -13.17 12.49 -4.45
N SER A 61 -13.27 11.17 -4.64
CA SER A 61 -13.37 10.19 -3.55
C SER A 61 -12.15 10.24 -2.64
N LEU A 62 -10.93 10.18 -3.18
CA LEU A 62 -9.70 10.27 -2.40
C LEU A 62 -9.58 11.59 -1.63
N MET A 63 -9.99 12.71 -2.23
CA MET A 63 -10.01 13.99 -1.53
C MET A 63 -11.06 14.01 -0.42
N SER A 64 -12.23 13.39 -0.62
CA SER A 64 -13.24 13.27 0.44
C SER A 64 -12.82 12.33 1.58
N GLU A 65 -12.15 11.22 1.29
CA GLU A 65 -11.62 10.28 2.29
C GLU A 65 -10.48 10.90 3.11
N ASN A 66 -9.67 11.76 2.49
CA ASN A 66 -8.65 12.52 3.19
C ASN A 66 -9.25 13.65 4.06
N ASN A 67 -10.41 14.17 3.68
CA ASN A 67 -11.16 15.19 4.43
C ASN A 67 -12.12 14.60 5.47
N ASP A 68 -12.27 13.27 5.55
CA ASP A 68 -12.95 12.63 6.66
C ASP A 68 -12.04 12.66 7.91
N ASP A 69 -12.00 13.85 8.52
CA ASP A 69 -11.25 14.15 9.72
C ASP A 69 -11.54 13.14 10.85
N SER A 70 -12.73 12.54 10.84
CA SER A 70 -13.13 11.55 11.85
C SER A 70 -12.36 10.24 11.70
N ALA A 71 -12.28 9.67 10.49
CA ALA A 71 -11.55 8.44 10.21
C ALA A 71 -10.03 8.65 10.33
N GLN A 72 -9.53 9.82 9.91
CA GLN A 72 -8.12 10.20 10.08
C GLN A 72 -7.75 10.36 11.56
N LYS A 73 -8.63 10.97 12.37
CA LYS A 73 -8.42 11.12 13.81
C LYS A 73 -8.37 9.75 14.52
N VAL A 74 -9.25 8.81 14.15
CA VAL A 74 -9.21 7.44 14.69
C VAL A 74 -7.89 6.75 14.34
N LYS A 75 -7.44 6.82 13.08
CA LYS A 75 -6.14 6.24 12.66
C LYS A 75 -4.96 6.86 13.41
N ARG A 76 -4.94 8.19 13.58
CA ARG A 76 -3.90 8.90 14.34
C ARG A 76 -3.89 8.50 15.81
N GLU A 77 -5.06 8.35 16.42
CA GLU A 77 -5.17 7.95 17.82
C GLU A 77 -4.69 6.51 18.04
N GLU A 78 -5.07 5.58 17.18
CA GLU A 78 -4.57 4.20 17.25
C GLU A 78 -3.05 4.12 17.04
N PHE A 79 -2.52 4.90 16.09
CA PHE A 79 -1.07 5.01 15.90
C PHE A 79 -0.36 5.54 17.16
N ARG A 80 -0.92 6.57 17.81
CA ARG A 80 -0.40 7.12 19.07
C ARG A 80 -0.39 6.06 20.18
N LYS A 81 -1.49 5.32 20.37
CA LYS A 81 -1.58 4.23 21.35
C LYS A 81 -0.54 3.14 21.11
N LEU A 82 -0.34 2.76 19.84
CA LEU A 82 0.67 1.78 19.45
C LEU A 82 2.10 2.29 19.75
N GLN A 83 2.40 3.54 19.43
CA GLN A 83 3.70 4.14 19.76
C GLN A 83 3.95 4.19 21.27
N GLU A 84 2.96 4.59 22.07
CA GLU A 84 3.06 4.56 23.53
C GLU A 84 3.24 3.15 24.08
N ARG A 85 2.60 2.15 23.48
CA ARG A 85 2.81 0.74 23.86
C ARG A 85 4.22 0.28 23.54
N ILE A 86 4.74 0.58 22.35
CA ILE A 86 6.12 0.25 21.96
C ILE A 86 7.11 0.90 22.93
N LYS A 87 6.93 2.19 23.23
CA LYS A 87 7.81 2.92 24.17
C LYS A 87 7.82 2.26 25.56
N ARG A 88 6.65 1.89 26.09
CA ARG A 88 6.52 1.17 27.37
C ARG A 88 7.19 -0.20 27.33
N LEU A 89 7.00 -0.96 26.25
CA LEU A 89 7.61 -2.29 26.10
C LEU A 89 9.13 -2.21 26.02
N LEU A 90 9.68 -1.24 25.27
CA LEU A 90 11.13 -1.03 25.20
C LEU A 90 11.71 -0.69 26.56
N SER A 91 11.10 0.24 27.30
CA SER A 91 11.54 0.61 28.64
C SER A 91 11.50 -0.57 29.62
N LYS A 92 10.41 -1.36 29.61
CA LYS A 92 10.33 -2.58 30.43
C LYS A 92 11.39 -3.60 30.04
N ASN A 93 11.63 -3.79 28.74
CA ASN A 93 12.63 -4.75 28.26
C ASN A 93 14.06 -4.33 28.67
N GLU A 94 14.34 -3.03 28.66
CA GLU A 94 15.61 -2.48 29.13
C GLU A 94 15.79 -2.67 30.64
N GLN A 95 14.75 -2.40 31.44
CA GLN A 95 14.76 -2.66 32.88
C GLN A 95 15.00 -4.14 33.19
N LEU A 96 14.26 -5.03 32.53
CA LEU A 96 14.44 -6.49 32.68
C LEU A 96 15.85 -6.91 32.29
N SER A 97 16.38 -6.36 31.19
CA SER A 97 17.75 -6.64 30.76
C SER A 97 18.78 -6.15 31.79
N SER A 98 18.52 -5.05 32.49
CA SER A 98 19.39 -4.60 33.59
C SER A 98 19.38 -5.58 34.76
N LEU A 99 18.19 -5.95 35.24
CA LEU A 99 18.04 -6.87 36.37
C LEU A 99 18.69 -8.24 36.12
N LEU A 100 18.55 -8.76 34.90
CA LEU A 100 19.19 -10.03 34.50
C LEU A 100 20.72 -9.92 34.50
N ARG A 101 21.27 -8.79 34.01
CA ARG A 101 22.72 -8.54 34.07
C ARG A 101 23.21 -8.43 35.52
N ASP A 102 22.47 -7.74 36.39
CA ASP A 102 22.79 -7.58 37.81
C ASP A 102 22.80 -8.94 38.53
N ALA A 103 21.88 -9.84 38.16
CA ALA A 103 21.83 -11.22 38.63
C ALA A 103 22.91 -12.14 38.01
N LYS A 104 23.84 -11.60 37.21
CA LYS A 104 24.87 -12.34 36.46
C LYS A 104 24.30 -13.38 35.48
N ILE A 105 23.07 -13.18 35.01
CA ILE A 105 22.44 -14.02 34.00
C ILE A 105 22.86 -13.49 32.62
N THR A 106 23.59 -14.29 31.85
CA THR A 106 24.02 -13.92 30.51
C THR A 106 22.82 -13.79 29.57
N ILE A 107 22.59 -12.57 29.06
CA ILE A 107 21.58 -12.31 28.02
C ILE A 107 22.23 -12.57 26.66
N PRO A 108 21.79 -13.58 25.89
CA PRO A 108 22.35 -13.82 24.57
C PRO A 108 22.11 -12.60 23.67
N PRO A 109 23.10 -12.17 22.86
CA PRO A 109 23.00 -10.97 22.00
C PRO A 109 21.91 -11.06 20.92
N GLY A 110 21.20 -12.19 20.81
CA GLY A 110 20.13 -12.44 19.86
C GLY A 110 18.71 -12.30 20.40
N CYS A 111 18.47 -11.75 21.61
CA CYS A 111 17.09 -11.56 22.09
C CYS A 111 16.32 -10.47 21.31
N ALA A 112 17.02 -9.63 20.52
CA ALA A 112 16.43 -8.60 19.67
C ALA A 112 16.10 -9.08 18.23
N ILE A 113 16.62 -10.24 17.82
CA ILE A 113 16.37 -10.82 16.51
C ILE A 113 15.65 -12.13 16.78
N VAL A 114 14.41 -12.27 16.35
CA VAL A 114 13.62 -13.51 16.46
C VAL A 114 14.48 -14.66 15.94
N ARG A 115 15.16 -15.37 16.84
CA ARG A 115 15.88 -16.59 16.48
C ARG A 115 14.80 -17.54 16.05
N LYS A 116 14.76 -17.89 14.76
CA LYS A 116 14.01 -19.05 14.31
C LYS A 116 14.66 -20.25 15.00
N PHE A 117 14.09 -20.66 16.13
CA PHE A 117 14.46 -21.91 16.77
C PHE A 117 14.21 -23.00 15.72
N LYS A 118 15.29 -23.64 15.24
CA LYS A 118 15.19 -24.68 14.21
C LYS A 118 14.29 -25.83 14.67
N ASN A 119 14.24 -26.06 15.97
CA ASN A 119 13.36 -27.04 16.61
C ASN A 119 12.43 -26.32 17.60
N PRO A 120 11.12 -26.62 17.59
CA PRO A 120 10.21 -26.16 18.62
C PRO A 120 10.73 -26.62 19.99
N LEU A 121 10.89 -25.70 20.94
CA LEU A 121 11.26 -26.05 22.32
C LEU A 121 10.16 -26.94 22.92
N TYR A 122 10.48 -27.80 23.89
CA TYR A 122 9.50 -28.75 24.47
C TYR A 122 8.25 -28.07 25.07
N TRP A 123 8.35 -26.78 25.37
CA TRP A 123 7.27 -25.94 25.89
C TRP A 123 6.57 -25.09 24.82
N SER A 124 7.09 -25.06 23.59
CA SER A 124 6.39 -24.43 22.47
C SER A 124 5.11 -25.21 22.14
N ASN A 125 4.06 -24.50 21.72
CA ASN A 125 2.73 -25.04 21.42
C ASN A 125 1.96 -25.66 22.62
N ARG A 126 2.40 -25.45 23.88
CA ARG A 126 1.62 -25.89 25.06
C ARG A 126 0.36 -25.08 25.31
N ILE A 127 0.32 -23.85 24.82
CA ILE A 127 -0.85 -22.98 24.92
C ILE A 127 -1.47 -22.91 23.54
N LEU A 128 -2.66 -23.50 23.40
CA LEU A 128 -3.44 -23.39 22.18
C LEU A 128 -3.92 -21.94 21.99
N PRO A 129 -4.15 -21.49 20.74
CA PRO A 129 -4.65 -20.14 20.47
C PRO A 129 -5.90 -19.77 21.28
N GLU A 130 -6.80 -20.72 21.53
CA GLU A 130 -7.99 -20.48 22.36
C GLU A 130 -7.68 -20.33 23.85
N GLN A 131 -6.71 -21.06 24.37
CA GLN A 131 -6.23 -20.86 25.75
C GLN A 131 -5.51 -19.52 25.91
N ALA A 132 -4.78 -19.07 24.87
CA ALA A 132 -4.14 -17.76 24.88
C ALA A 132 -5.18 -16.63 24.99
N LYS A 133 -6.30 -16.72 24.27
CA LYS A 133 -7.41 -15.74 24.37
C LYS A 133 -8.03 -15.72 25.77
N ILE A 134 -8.23 -16.89 26.37
CA ILE A 134 -8.79 -17.01 27.73
C ILE A 134 -7.86 -16.36 28.76
N LEU A 135 -6.56 -16.63 28.67
CA LEU A 135 -5.55 -16.05 29.57
C LEU A 135 -5.47 -14.52 29.40
N GLN A 136 -5.45 -14.04 28.16
CA GLN A 136 -5.42 -12.61 27.85
C GLN A 136 -6.66 -11.89 28.40
N LYS A 137 -7.85 -12.48 28.27
CA LYS A 137 -9.08 -11.93 28.82
C LYS A 137 -8.99 -11.80 30.35
N ARG A 138 -8.45 -12.81 31.02
CA ARG A 138 -8.29 -12.83 32.48
C ARG A 138 -7.27 -11.80 32.97
N GLU A 139 -6.19 -11.57 32.22
CA GLU A 139 -5.22 -10.50 32.52
C GLU A 139 -5.86 -9.11 32.38
N LEU A 140 -6.61 -8.87 31.30
CA LEU A 140 -7.33 -7.60 31.09
C LEU A 140 -8.36 -7.31 32.19
N GLU A 141 -9.03 -8.34 32.70
CA GLU A 141 -9.96 -8.24 33.85
C GLU A 141 -9.24 -7.94 35.18
N SER A 142 -7.97 -8.32 35.30
CA SER A 142 -7.15 -8.07 36.50
C SER A 142 -6.45 -6.71 36.49
N GLU A 143 -6.13 -6.15 35.30
CA GLU A 143 -5.56 -4.81 35.16
C GLU A 143 -6.64 -3.69 35.25
N GLY A 144 -7.93 -4.05 35.18
CA GLY A 144 -9.06 -3.14 35.27
C GLY A 144 -9.66 -2.96 36.68
N LYS A 145 -9.02 -3.50 37.72
CA LYS A 145 -9.37 -3.32 39.14
C LYS A 145 -8.28 -2.54 39.86
#